data_AF-A0AAD4QGQ5-F1
#
_entry.id   AF-A0AAD4QGQ5-F1
#
_cell.length_a   1.000
_cell.length_b   1.000
_cell.length_c   1.000
_cell.angle_alpha   90.00
_cell.angle_beta   90.00
_cell.angle_gamma   90.00
#
_symmetry.space_group_name_H-M   'P 1'
#
loop_
_entity.id
_entity.type
_entity.pdbx_description
1 polymer ?
#
loop_
_entity_poly.entity_id
_entity_poly.type
_entity_poly.pdbx_seq_one_letter_code
_entity_poly.pdbx_strand_id
1 'polypeptide(L)'
;MGLTEYQVVGRHLPTEHEANPKIYRMRIFAPNEVVAKSRFWYFPELKKVKKANGEIIGVNVIHEKKPLKVKNFGIWIRYDSRSGTHNMYKEFRELTRADAVKSLYQDMAARHRARFRSIHVRMSAMWDYSWS
;
A
#
# COMPACT_ATOMS: atom_id res chain seq x y z
N MET A 1 -9.38 -13.77 5.02
CA MET A 1 -9.91 -12.44 4.65
C MET A 1 -9.48 -12.14 3.22
N GLY A 2 -10.41 -11.74 2.35
CA GLY A 2 -10.07 -11.30 0.99
C GLY A 2 -9.38 -9.94 1.05
N LEU A 3 -8.34 -9.74 0.23
CA LEU A 3 -7.71 -8.44 0.05
C LEU A 3 -8.05 -7.95 -1.35
N THR A 4 -8.26 -6.64 -1.46
CA THR A 4 -8.47 -5.94 -2.71
C THR A 4 -7.35 -4.91 -2.87
N GLU A 5 -6.80 -4.80 -4.08
CA GLU A 5 -5.81 -3.76 -4.41
C GLU A 5 -6.55 -2.45 -4.70
N TYR A 6 -6.27 -1.42 -3.92
CA TYR A 6 -6.82 -0.08 -4.10
C TYR A 6 -5.71 0.88 -4.52
N GLN A 7 -6.00 1.74 -5.49
CA GLN A 7 -5.28 2.97 -5.73
C GLN A 7 -5.96 4.10 -4.96
N VAL A 8 -5.32 4.62 -3.93
CA VAL A 8 -5.80 5.79 -3.20
C VAL A 8 -4.98 7.00 -3.60
N VAL A 9 -5.67 8.06 -3.98
CA VAL A 9 -5.08 9.34 -4.40
C VAL A 9 -5.52 10.41 -3.42
N GLY A 10 -4.57 11.15 -2.87
CA GLY A 10 -4.84 12.26 -1.96
C GLY A 10 -3.85 13.41 -2.13
N ARG A 11 -4.21 14.57 -1.60
CA ARG A 11 -3.40 15.78 -1.65
C ARG A 11 -3.62 16.63 -0.40
N HIS A 12 -2.78 17.63 -0.21
CA HIS A 12 -3.08 18.71 0.74
C HIS A 12 -4.28 19.52 0.25
N LEU A 13 -5.05 20.12 1.18
CA LEU A 13 -6.09 21.07 0.80
C LEU A 13 -5.45 22.26 0.08
N PRO A 14 -6.00 22.72 -1.07
CA PRO A 14 -5.52 23.93 -1.72
C PRO A 14 -5.54 25.13 -0.78
N THR A 15 -4.48 25.94 -0.82
CA THR A 15 -4.38 27.19 -0.04
C THR A 15 -4.09 28.36 -0.98
N GLU A 16 -4.25 29.60 -0.51
CA GLU A 16 -3.92 30.79 -1.31
C GLU A 16 -2.45 30.81 -1.77
N HIS A 17 -1.53 30.27 -0.95
CA HIS A 17 -0.11 30.18 -1.27
C HIS A 17 0.25 28.97 -2.14
N GLU A 18 -0.58 27.91 -2.14
CA GLU A 18 -0.36 26.70 -2.92
C GLU A 18 -1.71 26.20 -3.48
N ALA A 19 -2.14 26.80 -4.60
CA ALA A 19 -3.41 26.47 -5.26
C ALA A 19 -3.40 25.06 -5.91
N ASN A 20 -2.22 24.59 -6.32
CA ASN A 20 -2.04 23.28 -6.96
C ASN A 20 -1.13 22.38 -6.12
N PRO A 21 -1.63 21.86 -4.99
CA PRO A 21 -0.82 21.05 -4.09
C PRO A 21 -0.46 19.70 -4.70
N LYS A 22 0.70 19.19 -4.30
CA LYS A 22 1.22 17.90 -4.79
C LYS A 22 0.24 16.75 -4.55
N ILE A 23 -0.02 15.98 -5.59
CA ILE A 23 -0.85 14.78 -5.55
C ILE A 23 0.00 13.56 -5.18
N TYR A 24 -0.48 12.79 -4.20
CA TYR A 24 0.10 11.53 -3.76
C TYR A 24 -0.78 10.37 -4.19
N ARG A 25 -0.16 9.33 -4.74
CA ARG A 25 -0.85 8.11 -5.16
C ARG A 25 -0.20 6.92 -4.47
N MET A 26 -1.01 6.09 -3.81
CA MET A 26 -0.56 4.88 -3.13
C MET A 26 -1.36 3.67 -3.56
N ARG A 27 -0.68 2.53 -3.62
CA ARG A 27 -1.33 1.22 -3.77
C ARG A 27 -1.48 0.57 -2.40
N ILE A 28 -2.70 0.22 -2.03
CA ILE A 28 -3.05 -0.26 -0.71
C ILE A 28 -3.84 -1.55 -0.84
N PHE A 29 -3.41 -2.59 -0.13
CA PHE A 29 -4.14 -3.84 -0.03
C PHE A 29 -4.99 -3.81 1.24
N ALA A 30 -6.31 -3.88 1.07
CA ALA A 30 -7.26 -3.77 2.17
C ALA A 30 -8.52 -4.62 1.90
N PRO A 31 -9.26 -5.04 2.94
CA PRO A 31 -10.49 -5.80 2.77
C PRO A 31 -11.66 -4.97 2.23
N ASN A 32 -11.62 -3.64 2.40
CA ASN A 32 -12.64 -2.72 1.91
C ASN A 32 -12.07 -1.30 1.76
N GLU A 33 -12.86 -0.43 1.16
CA GLU A 33 -12.49 0.96 0.88
C GLU A 33 -12.22 1.78 2.15
N VAL A 34 -13.00 1.57 3.22
CA VAL A 34 -12.84 2.29 4.49
C VAL A 34 -11.47 2.02 5.10
N VAL A 35 -11.06 0.74 5.11
CA VAL A 35 -9.72 0.34 5.59
C VAL A 35 -8.64 0.86 4.64
N ALA A 36 -8.87 0.90 3.34
CA ALA A 36 -7.93 1.48 2.38
C ALA A 36 -7.68 2.98 2.65
N LYS A 37 -8.74 3.77 2.83
CA LYS A 37 -8.65 5.20 3.20
C LYS A 37 -7.94 5.40 4.53
N SER A 38 -8.24 4.57 5.53
CA SER A 38 -7.56 4.63 6.84
C SER A 38 -6.06 4.34 6.72
N ARG A 39 -5.68 3.30 5.95
CA ARG A 39 -4.28 2.95 5.72
C ARG A 39 -3.51 4.01 4.95
N PHE A 40 -4.16 4.71 4.00
CA PHE A 40 -3.56 5.83 3.28
C PHE A 40 -3.00 6.87 4.24
N TRP A 41 -3.81 7.31 5.21
CA TRP A 41 -3.39 8.30 6.21
C TRP A 41 -2.41 7.76 7.25
N TYR A 42 -2.37 6.44 7.47
CA TYR A 42 -1.47 5.80 8.43
C TYR A 42 -0.02 5.75 7.94
N PHE A 43 0.20 5.60 6.64
CA PHE A 43 1.54 5.40 6.13
C PHE A 43 2.39 6.69 6.27
N PRO A 44 3.54 6.63 6.96
CA PRO A 44 4.36 7.79 7.30
C PRO A 44 5.11 8.39 6.10
N GLU A 45 4.98 7.81 4.92
CA GLU A 45 5.58 8.31 3.67
C GLU A 45 4.89 9.58 3.18
N LEU A 46 3.65 9.86 3.64
CA LEU A 46 2.95 11.13 3.47
C LEU A 46 3.43 12.21 4.45
N LYS A 47 4.74 12.33 4.70
CA LYS A 47 5.35 13.11 5.82
C LYS A 47 4.84 14.55 6.03
N LYS A 48 4.10 15.14 5.07
CA LYS A 48 3.56 16.50 5.13
C LYS A 48 2.04 16.61 4.96
N VAL A 49 1.30 15.52 4.68
CA VAL A 49 -0.16 15.58 4.48
C VAL A 49 -0.86 14.73 5.54
N LYS A 50 -1.52 15.39 6.48
CA LYS A 50 -2.37 14.76 7.50
C LYS A 50 -3.83 14.80 7.06
N LYS A 51 -4.64 13.87 7.58
CA LYS A 51 -6.11 13.84 7.34
C LYS A 51 -6.81 15.18 7.64
N ALA A 52 -6.32 15.96 8.60
CA ALA A 52 -6.89 17.26 8.95
C ALA A 52 -6.68 18.34 7.87
N ASN A 53 -5.55 18.27 7.14
CA ASN A 53 -5.15 19.29 6.18
C ASN A 53 -5.09 18.73 4.74
N GLY A 54 -5.74 17.59 4.51
CA GLY A 54 -5.66 16.89 3.24
C GLY A 54 -6.96 16.18 2.93
N GLU A 55 -7.15 15.94 1.64
CA GLU A 55 -8.32 15.27 1.10
C GLU A 55 -7.92 14.07 0.25
N ILE A 56 -8.79 13.06 0.21
CA ILE A 56 -8.68 11.96 -0.75
C ILE A 56 -9.49 12.36 -1.98
N ILE A 57 -8.82 12.51 -3.11
CA ILE A 57 -9.42 12.92 -4.39
C ILE A 57 -10.10 11.72 -5.06
N GLY A 58 -9.57 10.51 -4.85
CA GLY A 58 -10.12 9.32 -5.49
C GLY A 58 -9.65 8.02 -4.85
N VAL A 59 -10.53 7.02 -4.93
CA VAL A 59 -10.22 5.64 -4.56
C VAL A 59 -10.68 4.73 -5.68
N ASN A 60 -9.74 4.06 -6.33
CA ASN A 60 -10.03 3.16 -7.46
C ASN A 60 -9.61 1.75 -7.11
N VAL A 61 -10.48 0.77 -7.38
CA VAL A 61 -10.10 -0.65 -7.27
C VAL A 61 -9.24 -1.03 -8.48
N ILE A 62 -8.07 -1.60 -8.22
CA ILE A 62 -7.21 -2.18 -9.25
C ILE A 62 -7.52 -3.67 -9.36
N HIS A 63 -7.91 -4.08 -10.56
CA HIS A 63 -8.06 -5.49 -10.91
C HIS A 63 -6.81 -5.97 -11.66
N GLU A 64 -6.43 -7.23 -11.43
CA GLU A 64 -5.31 -7.84 -12.10
C GLU A 64 -5.62 -8.03 -13.60
N LYS A 65 -4.74 -7.54 -14.50
CA LYS A 65 -4.99 -7.53 -15.95
C LYS A 65 -5.18 -8.92 -16.56
N LYS A 66 -4.51 -9.93 -16.00
CA LYS A 66 -4.53 -11.32 -16.46
C LYS A 66 -4.73 -12.24 -15.24
N PRO A 67 -5.95 -12.38 -14.73
CA PRO A 67 -6.21 -13.09 -13.47
C PRO A 67 -6.10 -14.62 -13.60
N LEU A 68 -6.14 -15.16 -14.82
CA LEU A 68 -6.05 -16.61 -15.05
C LEU A 68 -4.62 -17.12 -15.28
N LYS A 69 -3.63 -16.21 -15.34
CA LYS A 69 -2.24 -16.55 -15.60
C LYS A 69 -1.43 -16.43 -14.32
N VAL A 70 -0.82 -17.55 -13.92
CA VAL A 70 0.12 -17.61 -12.79
C VAL A 70 1.37 -16.77 -13.08
N LYS A 71 1.82 -15.99 -12.08
CA LYS A 71 2.98 -15.11 -12.14
C LYS A 71 3.78 -15.22 -10.84
N ASN A 72 5.06 -14.84 -10.89
CA ASN A 72 5.86 -14.65 -9.70
C ASN A 72 5.81 -13.17 -9.30
N PHE A 73 5.47 -12.90 -8.05
CA PHE A 73 5.39 -11.57 -7.47
C PHE A 73 6.49 -11.39 -6.43
N GLY A 74 7.45 -10.52 -6.73
CA GLY A 74 8.43 -10.04 -5.76
C GLY A 74 7.84 -8.93 -4.90
N ILE A 75 7.84 -9.12 -3.58
CA ILE A 75 7.28 -8.19 -2.61
C ILE A 75 8.37 -7.76 -1.64
N TRP A 76 8.66 -6.47 -1.63
CA TRP A 76 9.47 -5.86 -0.59
C TRP A 76 8.57 -5.51 0.59
N ILE A 77 9.03 -5.84 1.79
CA ILE A 77 8.34 -5.49 3.02
C ILE A 77 9.30 -4.81 3.98
N ARG A 78 8.74 -3.91 4.78
CA ARG A 78 9.34 -3.47 6.04
C ARG A 78 8.43 -4.00 7.14
N TYR A 79 8.97 -4.71 8.11
CA TYR A 79 8.19 -5.19 9.25
C TYR A 79 8.87 -4.90 10.58
N ASP A 80 8.05 -4.64 11.58
CA ASP A 80 8.51 -4.43 12.96
C ASP A 80 8.48 -5.76 13.71
N SER A 81 9.66 -6.17 14.20
CA SER A 81 9.85 -7.32 15.10
C SER A 81 9.84 -6.84 16.56
N ARG A 82 10.02 -7.77 17.50
CA ARG A 82 10.18 -7.42 18.93
C ARG A 82 11.48 -6.67 19.22
N SER A 83 12.48 -6.81 18.35
CA SER A 83 13.84 -6.32 18.57
C SER A 83 14.25 -5.20 17.62
N GLY A 84 13.40 -4.84 16.66
CA GLY A 84 13.68 -3.75 15.72
C GLY A 84 12.88 -3.84 14.42
N THR A 85 13.12 -2.90 13.52
CA THR A 85 12.49 -2.89 12.20
C THR A 85 13.42 -3.52 11.16
N HIS A 86 12.88 -4.43 10.34
CA HIS A 86 13.65 -5.14 9.31
C HIS A 86 13.00 -4.97 7.95
N ASN A 87 13.83 -4.81 6.91
CA ASN A 87 13.38 -4.92 5.52
C ASN A 87 13.59 -6.37 5.06
N MET A 88 12.67 -6.89 4.25
CA MET A 88 12.73 -8.24 3.72
C MET A 88 12.18 -8.24 2.29
N TYR A 89 12.73 -9.09 1.44
CA TYR A 89 12.19 -9.38 0.11
C TYR A 89 11.67 -10.81 0.09
N LYS A 90 10.49 -11.04 -0.46
CA LYS A 90 9.90 -12.37 -0.63
C LYS A 90 9.21 -12.49 -1.98
N GLU A 91 9.23 -13.69 -2.53
CA GLU A 91 8.57 -14.00 -3.80
C GLU A 91 7.42 -14.98 -3.58
N PHE A 92 6.29 -14.74 -4.24
CA PHE A 92 5.12 -15.60 -4.20
C PHE A 92 4.64 -15.91 -5.61
N ARG A 93 4.28 -17.17 -5.85
CA ARG A 93 3.72 -17.63 -7.13
C ARG A 93 2.20 -17.69 -7.02
N GLU A 94 1.52 -16.72 -7.60
CA GLU A 94 0.07 -16.55 -7.46
C GLU A 94 -0.57 -16.05 -8.76
N LEU A 95 -1.90 -15.97 -8.78
CA LEU A 95 -2.69 -15.44 -9.90
C LEU A 95 -2.76 -13.90 -9.90
N THR A 96 -2.93 -13.31 -8.72
CA THR A 96 -3.10 -11.87 -8.52
C THR A 96 -2.15 -11.29 -7.47
N ARG A 97 -1.90 -9.98 -7.52
CA ARG A 97 -1.12 -9.29 -6.49
C ARG A 97 -1.77 -9.36 -5.12
N ALA A 98 -3.10 -9.28 -5.06
CA ALA A 98 -3.84 -9.34 -3.81
C ALA A 98 -3.67 -10.71 -3.12
N ASP A 99 -3.68 -11.79 -3.90
CA ASP A 99 -3.41 -13.14 -3.41
C ASP A 99 -1.96 -13.29 -2.95
N ALA A 100 -0.99 -12.76 -3.71
CA ALA A 100 0.42 -12.75 -3.31
C ALA A 100 0.63 -12.03 -1.97
N VAL A 101 -0.03 -10.88 -1.76
CA VAL A 101 0.04 -10.14 -0.50
C VAL A 101 -0.68 -10.90 0.63
N LYS A 102 -1.77 -11.61 0.34
CA LYS A 102 -2.44 -12.46 1.32
C LYS A 102 -1.54 -13.62 1.76
N SER A 103 -0.90 -14.31 0.82
CA SER A 103 0.07 -15.37 1.08
C SER A 103 1.27 -14.85 1.87
N LEU A 104 1.75 -13.64 1.56
CA LEU A 104 2.76 -12.94 2.36
C LEU A 104 2.30 -12.73 3.82
N TYR A 105 1.09 -12.22 4.05
CA TYR A 105 0.60 -12.01 5.42
C TYR A 105 0.51 -13.32 6.21
N GLN A 106 0.05 -14.40 5.57
CA GLN A 106 0.01 -15.73 6.19
C GLN A 106 1.41 -16.24 6.53
N ASP A 107 2.35 -16.11 5.61
CA ASP A 107 3.74 -16.54 5.79
C ASP A 107 4.43 -15.77 6.92
N MET A 108 4.22 -14.45 6.99
CA MET A 108 4.76 -13.60 8.05
C MET A 108 4.14 -13.86 9.42
N ALA A 109 2.84 -14.20 9.46
CA ALA A 109 2.19 -14.62 10.69
C ALA A 109 2.71 -15.98 11.17
N ALA A 110 2.92 -16.94 10.27
CA ALA A 110 3.38 -18.28 10.63
C ALA A 110 4.85 -18.30 11.08
N ARG A 111 5.76 -17.70 10.29
CA ARG A 111 7.21 -17.81 10.51
C ARG A 111 7.75 -16.78 11.50
N HIS A 112 7.16 -15.59 11.52
CA HIS A 112 7.68 -14.46 12.31
C HIS A 112 6.70 -13.96 13.37
N ARG A 113 5.49 -14.55 13.47
CA ARG A 113 4.40 -14.09 14.35
C ARG A 113 4.10 -12.60 14.17
N ALA A 114 4.37 -12.08 12.97
CA ALA A 114 4.18 -10.68 12.65
C ALA A 114 2.70 -10.38 12.45
N ARG A 115 2.20 -9.34 13.11
CA ARG A 115 0.81 -8.90 12.98
C ARG A 115 0.63 -8.10 11.70
N PHE A 116 -0.58 -8.10 11.14
CA PHE A 116 -0.94 -7.31 9.95
C PHE A 116 -0.51 -5.83 10.06
N ARG A 117 -0.73 -5.22 11.22
CA ARG A 117 -0.38 -3.81 11.49
C ARG A 117 1.14 -3.55 11.47
N SER A 118 1.95 -4.56 11.81
CA SER A 118 3.41 -4.46 11.91
C SER A 118 4.11 -4.70 10.58
N ILE A 119 3.37 -4.92 9.48
CA ILE A 119 3.93 -5.18 8.16
C ILE A 119 3.53 -4.04 7.22
N HIS A 120 4.53 -3.45 6.60
CA HIS A 120 4.41 -2.45 5.55
C HIS A 120 4.87 -3.07 4.23
N VAL A 121 3.91 -3.30 3.34
CA VAL A 121 4.19 -3.77 1.98
C VAL A 121 4.67 -2.58 1.16
N ARG A 122 5.89 -2.68 0.63
CA ARG A 122 6.46 -1.73 -0.34
C ARG A 122 6.43 -2.38 -1.72
N MET A 123 5.49 -1.96 -2.56
CA MET A 123 5.49 -2.47 -3.93
C MET A 123 6.49 -1.68 -4.78
N SER A 124 7.49 -2.38 -5.32
CA SER A 124 8.37 -1.86 -6.35
C SER A 124 7.60 -1.79 -7.67
N ALA A 125 6.85 -0.71 -7.85
CA ALA A 125 6.40 -0.25 -9.15
C ALA A 125 6.44 1.27 -9.08
N MET A 126 7.60 1.82 -9.42
CA MET A 126 7.89 3.24 -9.69
C MET A 126 7.09 4.23 -8.81
N TRP A 127 7.78 4.71 -7.77
CA TRP A 127 7.60 6.08 -7.28
C TRP A 127 8.15 7.07 -8.32
N ASP A 128 7.71 6.96 -9.58
CA ASP A 128 8.03 7.97 -10.56
C ASP A 128 7.25 9.23 -10.18
N TYR A 129 8.03 10.16 -9.63
CA TYR A 129 8.17 11.52 -10.11
C TYR A 129 6.90 12.08 -10.77
N SER A 130 6.34 13.07 -10.07
CA SER A 130 5.82 14.31 -10.61
C SER A 130 5.83 14.36 -12.14
N TRP A 131 4.64 14.48 -12.73
CA TRP A 131 4.51 15.04 -14.07
C TRP A 131 5.30 16.35 -14.12
N SER A 132 6.34 16.36 -14.95
CA SER A 132 6.93 17.53 -15.57
C SER A 132 6.92 17.27 -17.06
#